data_AF-A0A955I6L6-F1
#
_entry.id   AF-A0A955I6L6-F1
#
_cell.length_a   1.000
_cell.length_b   1.000
_cell.length_c   1.000
_cell.angle_alpha   90.00
_cell.angle_beta   90.00
_cell.angle_gamma   90.00
#
_symmetry.space_group_name_H-M   'P 1'
#
loop_
_entity.id
_entity.type
_entity.pdbx_description
1 polymer ?
#
loop_
_entity_poly.entity_id
_entity_poly.type
_entity_poly.pdbx_seq_one_letter_code
_entity_poly.pdbx_strand_id
1 'polypeptide(L)' 'MVDPQALEEERRLMYVALTRAKEQLYLFAASERYNFGSYSANPLSRFAKEIPEEFREEVHAKQDIFGQK' A
#
# COMPACT_ATOMS: atom_id res chain seq x y z
N MET A 1 11.62 -12.19 -12.87
CA MET A 1 10.27 -12.69 -13.19
C MET A 1 9.56 -12.88 -11.87
N VAL A 2 8.39 -12.25 -11.65
CA VAL A 2 7.60 -12.50 -10.43
C VAL A 2 6.96 -13.86 -10.62
N ASP A 3 7.20 -14.78 -9.68
CA ASP A 3 6.58 -16.09 -9.68
C ASP A 3 5.05 -15.92 -9.57
N PRO A 4 4.26 -16.39 -10.57
CA PRO A 4 2.81 -16.31 -10.52
C PRO A 4 2.22 -16.88 -9.23
N GLN A 5 2.80 -17.94 -8.69
CA GLN A 5 2.30 -18.59 -7.48
C GLN A 5 2.54 -17.72 -6.22
N ALA A 6 3.69 -17.05 -6.15
CA ALA A 6 3.98 -16.11 -5.08
C ALA A 6 3.04 -14.91 -5.11
N LEU A 7 2.71 -14.41 -6.32
CA LEU A 7 1.78 -13.31 -6.49
C LEU A 7 0.36 -13.67 -6.03
N GLU A 8 -0.10 -14.90 -6.33
CA GLU A 8 -1.39 -15.39 -5.83
C GLU A 8 -1.41 -15.54 -4.31
N GLU A 9 -0.29 -15.93 -3.70
CA GLU A 9 -0.18 -16.00 -2.25
C GLU A 9 -0.26 -14.61 -1.61
N GLU A 10 0.46 -13.62 -2.14
CA GLU A 10 0.34 -12.22 -1.69
C GLU A 10 -1.09 -11.70 -1.82
N ARG A 11 -1.79 -12.07 -2.91
CA ARG A 11 -3.21 -11.74 -3.12
C ARG A 11 -4.10 -12.38 -2.05
N ARG A 12 -3.87 -13.64 -1.70
CA ARG A 12 -4.58 -14.33 -0.62
C ARG A 12 -4.35 -13.64 0.72
N LEU A 13 -3.12 -13.21 1.00
CA LEU A 13 -2.81 -12.45 2.22
C LEU A 13 -3.57 -11.13 2.28
N MET A 14 -3.62 -10.38 1.17
CA MET A 14 -4.40 -9.13 1.09
C MET A 14 -5.90 -9.40 1.30
N TYR A 15 -6.46 -10.44 0.67
CA TYR A 15 -7.86 -10.81 0.83
C TYR A 15 -8.22 -11.16 2.27
N VAL A 16 -7.36 -11.91 2.96
CA VAL A 16 -7.54 -12.22 4.39
C VAL A 16 -7.52 -10.92 5.19
N ALA A 17 -6.55 -10.03 4.98
CA ALA A 17 -6.48 -8.75 5.69
C ALA A 17 -7.74 -7.90 5.46
N LEU A 18 -8.24 -7.84 4.21
CA LEU A 18 -9.46 -7.13 3.84
C LEU A 18 -10.68 -7.66 4.62
N THR A 19 -10.86 -8.98 4.64
CA THR A 19 -12.01 -9.63 5.27
C THR A 19 -11.91 -9.75 6.80
N ARG A 20 -10.77 -9.37 7.41
CA ARG A 20 -10.68 -9.20 8.87
C ARG A 20 -11.39 -7.95 9.37
N ALA A 21 -11.43 -6.89 8.56
CA ALA A 21 -12.17 -5.69 8.89
C ALA A 21 -13.67 -5.96 8.73
N LYS A 22 -14.47 -5.60 9.74
CA LYS A 22 -15.93 -5.80 9.71
C LYS A 22 -16.69 -4.57 9.23
N GLU A 23 -16.25 -3.39 9.65
CA GLU A 23 -16.95 -2.12 9.40
C GLU A 23 -16.12 -1.14 8.58
N GLN A 24 -14.88 -0.86 9.00
CA GLN A 24 -14.00 0.12 8.37
C GLN A 24 -12.61 -0.47 8.18
N LEU A 25 -11.98 -0.19 7.03
CA LEU A 25 -10.63 -0.62 6.69
C LEU A 25 -9.79 0.60 6.32
N TYR A 26 -8.63 0.74 6.97
CA TYR A 26 -7.67 1.79 6.67
C TYR A 26 -6.38 1.17 6.14
N LEU A 27 -5.93 1.62 4.97
CA LEU A 27 -4.69 1.19 4.35
C LEU A 27 -3.68 2.33 4.39
N PHE A 28 -2.48 2.04 4.89
CA PHE A 28 -1.40 3.03 4.99
C PHE A 28 -0.22 2.61 4.10
N ALA A 29 0.29 3.57 3.33
CA ALA A 29 1.52 3.44 2.58
C ALA A 29 2.48 4.56 3.01
N ALA A 30 3.78 4.26 3.01
CA ALA A 30 4.82 5.24 3.33
C ALA A 30 5.58 5.56 2.05
N SER A 31 5.80 6.85 1.78
CA SER A 31 6.54 7.31 0.62
C SER A 31 7.99 6.83 0.63
N GLU A 32 8.61 6.81 1.82
CA GLU A 32 9.97 6.33 2.02
C GLU A 32 10.07 5.52 3.31
N ARG A 33 10.91 4.49 3.31
CA ARG A 33 11.20 3.66 4.49
C ARG A 33 12.70 3.43 4.58
N TYR A 34 13.24 3.55 5.78
CA TYR A 34 14.61 3.16 6.05
C TYR A 34 14.68 1.64 6.25
N ASN A 35 15.25 0.95 5.28
CA ASN A 35 15.40 -0.50 5.27
C ASN A 35 16.86 -0.87 4.99
N PHE A 36 17.42 -1.76 5.81
CA PHE A 36 18.76 -2.33 5.61
C PHE A 36 19.88 -1.30 5.35
N GLY A 37 19.85 -0.16 6.05
CA GLY A 37 20.90 0.87 5.92
C GLY A 37 20.67 1.89 4.81
N SER A 38 19.54 1.82 4.10
CA SER A 38 19.22 2.71 2.98
C SER A 38 17.77 3.18 3.03
N TYR A 39 17.50 4.35 2.46
CA TYR A 39 16.13 4.81 2.21
C TYR A 39 15.62 4.19 0.91
N SER A 40 14.46 3.55 0.98
CA SER A 40 13.77 3.02 -0.20
C SER A 40 12.38 3.62 -0.31
N ALA A 41 12.07 4.13 -1.51
CA ALA A 41 10.74 4.57 -1.90
C ALA A 41 10.02 3.45 -2.65
N ASN A 42 9.21 2.67 -1.93
CA ASN A 42 8.45 1.58 -2.53
C ASN A 42 7.13 2.12 -3.10
N PRO A 43 6.75 1.72 -4.32
CA PRO A 43 5.46 2.10 -4.88
C PRO A 43 4.32 1.51 -4.04
N LEU A 44 3.15 2.16 -4.14
CA LEU A 44 1.92 1.64 -3.54
C LEU A 44 1.65 0.20 -3.99
N SER A 45 1.14 -0.64 -3.07
CA SER A 45 0.76 -2.01 -3.37
C SER A 45 -0.18 -2.06 -4.58
N ARG A 46 0.12 -2.96 -5.52
CA ARG A 46 -0.72 -3.19 -6.71
C ARG A 46 -2.17 -3.53 -6.34
N PHE A 47 -2.36 -4.27 -5.23
CA PHE A 47 -3.68 -4.69 -4.78
C PHE A 47 -4.54 -3.53 -4.27
N ALA A 48 -3.94 -2.43 -3.81
CA ALA A 48 -4.70 -1.23 -3.43
C ALA A 48 -5.36 -0.58 -4.64
N LYS A 49 -4.71 -0.65 -5.82
CA LYS A 49 -5.26 -0.08 -7.07
C LYS A 49 -6.42 -0.88 -7.64
N GLU A 50 -6.50 -2.17 -7.31
CA GLU A 50 -7.57 -3.07 -7.75
C GLU A 50 -8.88 -2.87 -6.99
N ILE A 51 -8.86 -2.17 -5.84
CA ILE A 51 -10.07 -1.83 -5.09
C ILE A 51 -10.87 -0.77 -5.87
N PRO A 52 -12.17 -0.98 -6.13
CA PRO A 52 -12.98 -0.01 -6.87
C PRO A 52 -13.00 1.36 -6.20
N GLU A 53 -12.99 2.42 -7.01
CA GLU A 53 -12.93 3.81 -6.54
C GLU A 53 -14.16 4.22 -5.70
N GLU A 54 -15.32 3.60 -5.96
CA GLU A 54 -16.56 3.82 -5.21
C GLU A 54 -16.47 3.36 -3.75
N PHE A 55 -15.53 2.47 -3.41
CA PHE A 55 -15.37 1.91 -2.07
C PHE A 55 -14.09 2.38 -1.36
N ARG A 56 -13.31 3.29 -1.95
CA ARG A 56 -12.07 3.79 -1.34
C ARG A 56 -12.03 5.31 -1.29
N GLU A 57 -11.54 5.83 -0.17
CA GLU A 57 -11.19 7.24 -0.02
C GLU A 57 -9.66 7.35 0.03
N GLU A 58 -9.08 8.13 -0.88
CA GLU A 58 -7.63 8.37 -0.89
C GLU A 58 -7.29 9.63 -0.10
N VAL A 59 -6.71 9.44 1.08
CA VAL A 59 -6.18 10.54 1.88
C VAL A 59 -4.70 10.73 1.54
N HIS A 60 -4.41 11.71 0.69
CA HIS A 60 -3.04 12.14 0.42
C HIS A 60 -2.62 13.15 1.48
N ALA A 61 -1.67 12.79 2.34
CA ALA A 61 -0.98 13.78 3.15
C ALA A 61 -0.31 14.76 2.18
N LYS A 62 -0.69 16.05 2.25
CA LYS A 62 0.00 17.09 1.49
C LYS A 62 1.48 16.95 1.79
N GLN A 63 2.28 16.70 0.75
CA GLN A 63 3.71 16.93 0.83
C GLN A 63 3.86 18.45 0.92
N ASP A 64 3.69 19.00 2.12
CA ASP A 64 4.14 20.34 2.42
C ASP A 64 5.65 20.31 2.27
N ILE A 65 6.08 20.69 1.06
CA ILE A 65 7.32 21.36 0.66
C ILE A 65 8.06 22.04 1.82
N PHE A 66 8.64 21.26 2.71
CA PHE A 66 9.68 21.67 3.63
C PHE A 66 10.92 20.80 3.38
N GLY A 67 11.56 21.09 2.24
CA GLY A 67 12.80 20.48 1.82
C GLY A 67 13.61 21.31 0.81
N GLN A 68 13.24 22.58 0.56
CA GLN A 68 14.18 23.54 -0.02
C GLN A 68 14.97 24.20 1.11
N LYS A 69 16.14 23.64 1.43
CA LYS A 69 17.26 24.43 1.93
C LYS A 69 18.58 23.77 1.60
#